data_AF-A0A4S9EQ74-F1
#
_entry.id   AF-A0A4S9EQ74-F1
#
_cell.length_a   1.000
_cell.length_b   1.000
_cell.length_c   1.000
_cell.angle_alpha   90.00
_cell.angle_beta   90.00
_cell.angle_gamma   90.00
#
_symmetry.space_group_name_H-M   'P 1'
#
loop_
_entity.id
_entity.type
_entity.pdbx_description
1 polymer ?
#
loop_
_entity_poly.entity_id
_entity_poly.type
_entity_poly.pdbx_seq_one_letter_code
_entity_poly.pdbx_strand_id
1 'polypeptide(L)'
;MSASLEEAIAAVIAESQEPSEAIAKISQGTGIADHEAVDYLRKFFEWVMRSARRRPNENMEQTSLKHRHWQFLETLVEFMEPLQQVTKLCEGDDATLDQVLMSMDFLRKHYDQSIVRHASDLVLTAAIRTSRFALDKWQAINDYTPAYTAALLLHPTYREAYITTHWP
;
A
#
# COMPACT_ATOMS: atom_id res chain seq x y z
N MET A 1 -19.40 12.09 16.23
CA MET A 1 -18.65 11.42 17.32
C MET A 1 -17.43 10.66 16.78
N SER A 2 -16.70 11.19 15.78
CA SER A 2 -15.54 10.51 15.16
C SER A 2 -14.18 10.97 15.72
N ALA A 3 -14.14 11.98 16.59
CA ALA A 3 -12.90 12.55 17.12
C ALA A 3 -12.08 11.56 17.99
N SER A 4 -12.72 10.59 18.64
CA SER A 4 -12.07 9.71 19.62
C SER A 4 -11.11 8.69 19.00
N LEU A 5 -11.39 8.17 17.79
CA LEU A 5 -10.53 7.16 17.16
C LEU A 5 -9.30 7.82 16.53
N GLU A 6 -9.49 8.99 15.91
CA GLU A 6 -8.38 9.76 15.35
C GLU A 6 -7.38 10.22 16.40
N GLU A 7 -7.88 10.69 17.57
CA GLU A 7 -7.05 11.07 18.70
C GLU A 7 -6.31 9.87 19.29
N ALA A 8 -6.96 8.70 19.39
CA ALA A 8 -6.33 7.47 19.86
C ALA A 8 -5.22 6.98 18.91
N ILE A 9 -5.47 6.99 17.60
CA ILE A 9 -4.48 6.62 16.57
C ILE A 9 -3.30 7.60 16.59
N ALA A 10 -3.58 8.91 16.68
CA ALA A 10 -2.54 9.93 16.77
C ALA A 10 -1.68 9.79 18.03
N ALA A 11 -2.28 9.44 19.17
CA ALA A 11 -1.56 9.15 20.41
C ALA A 11 -0.66 7.91 20.27
N VAL A 12 -1.18 6.81 19.72
CA VAL A 12 -0.38 5.58 19.51
C VAL A 12 0.79 5.82 18.56
N ILE A 13 0.58 6.60 17.49
CA ILE A 13 1.65 6.99 16.56
C ILE A 13 2.68 7.90 17.26
N ALA A 14 2.24 8.81 18.14
CA ALA A 14 3.14 9.72 18.86
C ALA A 14 3.96 9.03 19.97
N GLU A 15 3.40 8.02 20.62
CA GLU A 15 4.05 7.24 21.68
C GLU A 15 4.98 6.14 21.16
N SER A 16 4.80 5.71 19.90
CA SER A 16 5.61 4.63 19.33
C SER A 16 6.97 5.13 18.86
N GLN A 17 8.02 4.42 19.25
CA GLN A 17 9.40 4.81 18.93
C GLN A 17 9.88 4.17 17.62
N GLU A 18 9.24 3.06 17.21
CA GLU A 18 9.49 2.36 15.96
C GLU A 18 8.21 2.14 15.13
N PRO A 19 8.30 2.14 13.78
CA PRO A 19 7.13 2.01 12.90
C PRO A 19 6.38 0.67 13.07
N SER A 20 7.11 -0.41 13.31
CA SER A 20 6.56 -1.75 13.59
C SER A 20 5.72 -1.79 14.86
N GLU A 21 6.14 -1.06 15.90
CA GLU A 21 5.43 -0.96 17.16
C GLU A 21 4.10 -0.22 16.99
N ALA A 22 4.12 0.89 16.25
CA ALA A 22 2.91 1.65 15.93
C ALA A 22 1.90 0.78 15.15
N ILE A 23 2.37 0.06 14.12
CA ILE A 23 1.51 -0.81 13.30
C ILE A 23 0.91 -1.95 14.14
N ALA A 24 1.70 -2.59 15.02
CA ALA A 24 1.22 -3.67 15.88
C ALA A 24 0.14 -3.20 16.86
N LYS A 25 0.35 -2.04 17.52
CA LYS A 25 -0.61 -1.47 18.46
C LYS A 25 -1.91 -1.02 17.77
N ILE A 26 -1.81 -0.49 16.56
CA ILE A 26 -2.97 -0.02 15.79
C ILE A 26 -3.76 -1.19 15.23
N SER A 27 -3.08 -2.23 14.75
CA SER A 27 -3.71 -3.46 14.26
C SER A 27 -4.51 -4.21 15.33
N GLN A 28 -4.16 -4.07 16.61
CA GLN A 28 -4.84 -4.79 17.71
C GLN A 28 -6.11 -4.08 18.22
N GLY A 29 -6.28 -2.77 17.95
CA GLY A 29 -7.26 -1.96 18.68
C GLY A 29 -8.47 -1.43 17.90
N THR A 30 -8.48 -1.45 16.57
CA THR A 30 -9.10 -0.29 15.91
C THR A 30 -10.37 -0.50 15.06
N GLY A 31 -10.77 -1.71 14.65
CA GLY A 31 -12.08 -1.93 14.00
C GLY A 31 -12.51 -0.83 13.00
N ILE A 32 -11.60 -0.45 12.09
CA ILE A 32 -11.63 0.84 11.39
C ILE A 32 -12.59 0.82 10.19
N ALA A 33 -13.38 1.89 10.02
CA ALA A 33 -14.20 2.09 8.84
C ALA A 33 -13.40 2.70 7.67
N ASP A 34 -13.86 2.44 6.45
CA ASP A 34 -13.13 2.67 5.20
C ASP A 34 -12.42 4.03 5.06
N HIS A 35 -13.05 5.15 5.42
CA HIS A 35 -12.42 6.46 5.27
C HIS A 35 -11.28 6.70 6.27
N GLU A 36 -11.37 6.13 7.47
CA GLU A 36 -10.43 6.33 8.57
C GLU A 36 -9.12 5.57 8.34
N ALA A 37 -9.14 4.47 7.59
CA ALA A 37 -7.94 3.71 7.24
C ALA A 37 -7.00 4.48 6.29
N VAL A 38 -7.57 5.27 5.37
CA VAL A 38 -6.79 6.14 4.46
C VAL A 38 -6.15 7.28 5.23
N ASP A 39 -6.87 7.86 6.19
CA ASP A 39 -6.35 8.91 7.07
C ASP A 39 -5.29 8.38 8.05
N TYR A 40 -5.42 7.13 8.50
CA TYR A 40 -4.38 6.44 9.25
C TYR A 40 -3.10 6.28 8.43
N LEU A 41 -3.19 5.75 7.21
CA LEU A 41 -2.04 5.59 6.33
C LEU A 41 -1.33 6.92 6.07
N ARG A 42 -2.11 7.98 5.83
CA ARG A 42 -1.58 9.34 5.68
C ARG A 42 -0.85 9.80 6.94
N LYS A 43 -1.47 9.67 8.12
CA LYS A 43 -0.87 10.05 9.41
C LYS A 43 0.39 9.22 9.72
N PHE A 44 0.39 7.94 9.37
CA PHE A 44 1.53 7.04 9.50
C PHE A 44 2.67 7.48 8.57
N PHE A 45 2.42 7.70 7.28
CA PHE A 45 3.43 8.19 6.34
C PHE A 45 3.94 9.58 6.74
N GLU A 46 3.07 10.49 7.15
CA GLU A 46 3.47 11.79 7.68
C GLU A 46 4.34 11.63 8.93
N TRP A 47 4.02 10.72 9.84
CA TRP A 47 4.84 10.44 11.00
C TRP A 47 6.19 9.81 10.62
N VAL A 48 6.25 8.85 9.69
CA VAL A 48 7.50 8.28 9.17
C VAL A 48 8.37 9.40 8.57
N MET A 49 7.76 10.26 7.77
CA MET A 49 8.46 11.39 7.15
C MET A 49 8.87 12.45 8.17
N ARG A 50 8.05 12.71 9.19
CA ARG A 50 8.30 13.72 10.23
C ARG A 50 9.24 13.22 11.31
N SER A 51 9.27 11.94 11.63
CA SER A 51 10.26 11.30 12.49
C SER A 51 11.63 11.24 11.80
N ALA A 52 11.65 11.02 10.49
CA ALA A 52 12.86 11.22 9.68
C ALA A 52 13.32 12.70 9.68
N ARG A 53 12.39 13.66 9.80
CA ARG A 53 12.68 15.11 9.85
C ARG A 53 12.96 15.67 11.26
N ARG A 54 12.49 15.01 12.34
CA ARG A 54 12.58 15.43 13.76
C ARG A 54 13.85 14.97 14.47
N ARG A 55 14.93 14.63 13.75
CA ARG A 55 16.27 14.56 14.35
C ARG A 55 17.15 15.74 13.93
N PRO A 56 16.81 17.00 14.29
CA PRO A 56 17.79 18.07 14.23
C PRO A 56 18.69 17.96 15.47
N ASN A 57 19.89 17.43 15.27
CA ASN A 57 21.09 17.67 16.09
C ASN A 57 21.10 17.13 17.54
N GLU A 58 21.37 15.84 17.71
CA GLU A 58 22.37 15.41 18.70
C GLU A 58 23.28 14.39 18.00
N ASN A 59 24.52 14.81 17.73
CA ASN A 59 25.61 14.09 17.05
C ASN A 59 25.52 14.07 15.52
N MET A 60 26.21 15.04 14.89
CA MET A 60 26.44 15.11 13.43
C MET A 60 27.19 13.89 12.85
N GLU A 61 27.65 12.96 13.68
CA GLU A 61 28.22 11.68 13.24
C GLU A 61 27.17 10.54 13.14
N GLN A 62 25.91 10.77 13.53
CA GLN A 62 24.81 9.79 13.44
C GLN A 62 23.75 10.10 12.38
N THR A 63 23.96 11.12 11.54
CA THR A 63 23.12 11.44 10.37
C THR A 63 23.40 10.53 9.17
N SER A 64 24.45 9.71 9.26
CA SER A 64 24.73 8.65 8.28
C SER A 64 23.72 7.52 8.45
N LEU A 65 22.94 7.27 7.40
CA LEU A 65 22.17 6.04 7.27
C LEU A 65 23.14 4.86 7.45
N LYS A 66 22.98 4.14 8.56
CA LYS A 66 23.73 2.91 8.82
C LYS A 66 23.46 1.94 7.67
N HIS A 67 24.43 1.07 7.38
CA HIS A 67 24.33 0.09 6.29
C HIS A 67 22.99 -0.68 6.26
N ARG A 68 22.48 -1.08 7.43
CA ARG A 68 21.16 -1.74 7.59
C ARG A 68 19.98 -0.91 7.07
N HIS A 69 20.03 0.42 7.20
CA HIS A 69 18.96 1.29 6.72
C HIS A 69 19.01 1.44 5.19
N TRP A 70 20.21 1.44 4.60
CA TRP A 70 20.38 1.40 3.14
C TRP A 70 19.88 0.09 2.56
N GLN A 71 20.20 -1.05 3.17
CA GLN A 71 19.69 -2.36 2.76
C GLN A 71 18.15 -2.42 2.80
N PHE A 72 17.54 -1.88 3.86
CA PHE A 72 16.08 -1.77 3.92
C PHE A 72 15.51 -0.89 2.80
N LEU A 73 16.13 0.27 2.53
CA LEU A 73 15.69 1.17 1.45
C LEU A 73 15.85 0.54 0.07
N GLU A 74 16.95 -0.17 -0.19
CA GLU A 74 17.16 -0.92 -1.44
C GLU A 74 16.05 -1.96 -1.61
N THR A 75 15.78 -2.74 -0.56
CA THR A 75 14.72 -3.76 -0.59
C THR A 75 13.32 -3.13 -0.81
N LEU A 76 13.07 -1.97 -0.19
CA LEU A 76 11.82 -1.24 -0.37
C LEU A 76 11.70 -0.69 -1.80
N VAL A 77 12.78 -0.14 -2.37
CA VAL A 77 12.81 0.37 -3.74
C VAL A 77 12.59 -0.75 -4.74
N GLU A 78 13.24 -1.91 -4.55
CA GLU A 78 12.99 -3.12 -5.34
C GLU A 78 11.51 -3.52 -5.30
N PHE A 79 10.88 -3.48 -4.12
CA PHE A 79 9.46 -3.74 -4.00
C PHE A 79 8.60 -2.68 -4.71
N MET A 80 9.00 -1.41 -4.67
CA MET A 80 8.23 -0.30 -5.25
C MET A 80 8.36 -0.18 -6.78
N GLU A 81 9.40 -0.75 -7.39
CA GLU A 81 9.66 -0.61 -8.81
C GLU A 81 8.47 -1.04 -9.70
N PRO A 82 7.82 -2.21 -9.49
CA PRO A 82 6.64 -2.58 -10.27
C PRO A 82 5.46 -1.62 -10.09
N LEU A 83 5.28 -1.05 -8.89
CA LEU A 83 4.25 -0.03 -8.66
C LEU A 83 4.53 1.25 -9.43
N GLN A 84 5.79 1.68 -9.49
CA GLN A 84 6.20 2.84 -10.28
C GLN A 84 5.93 2.61 -11.77
N GLN A 85 6.32 1.45 -12.29
CA GLN A 85 6.10 1.09 -13.70
C GLN A 85 4.61 1.06 -14.06
N VAL A 86 3.78 0.43 -13.22
CA VAL A 86 2.32 0.40 -13.42
C VAL A 86 1.72 1.80 -13.34
N THR A 87 2.15 2.62 -12.38
CA THR A 87 1.67 4.01 -12.28
C THR A 87 2.02 4.80 -13.55
N LYS A 88 3.22 4.60 -14.11
CA LYS A 88 3.63 5.22 -15.37
C LYS A 88 2.88 4.71 -16.60
N LEU A 89 2.48 3.45 -16.60
CA LEU A 89 1.70 2.87 -17.69
C LEU A 89 0.24 3.33 -17.66
N CYS A 90 -0.29 3.58 -16.45
CA CYS A 90 -1.69 3.94 -16.23
C CYS A 90 -1.92 5.46 -16.04
N GLU A 91 -0.89 6.31 -16.17
CA GLU A 91 -1.05 7.76 -16.12
C GLU A 91 -1.26 8.35 -17.53
N GLY A 92 -1.92 9.51 -17.60
CA GLY A 92 -2.13 10.24 -18.85
C GLY A 92 -3.41 9.83 -19.60
N ASP A 93 -3.61 10.44 -20.77
CA ASP A 93 -4.87 10.36 -21.53
C ASP A 93 -4.99 9.08 -22.37
N ASP A 94 -3.89 8.37 -22.59
CA ASP A 94 -3.85 7.11 -23.34
C ASP A 94 -4.15 5.88 -22.46
N ALA A 95 -4.25 6.06 -21.14
CA ALA A 95 -4.51 4.97 -20.20
C ALA A 95 -5.95 4.46 -20.35
N THR A 96 -6.07 3.22 -20.82
CA THR A 96 -7.38 2.56 -21.01
C THR A 96 -7.79 1.77 -19.77
N LEU A 97 -9.10 1.62 -19.59
CA LEU A 97 -9.66 0.98 -18.39
C LEU A 97 -9.25 -0.49 -18.27
N ASP A 98 -9.15 -1.20 -19.38
CA ASP A 98 -8.68 -2.59 -19.43
C ASP A 98 -7.19 -2.70 -19.07
N GLN A 99 -6.34 -1.76 -19.52
CA GLN A 99 -4.92 -1.71 -19.11
C GLN A 99 -4.77 -1.50 -17.60
N VAL A 100 -5.59 -0.63 -17.01
CA VAL A 100 -5.59 -0.43 -15.55
C VAL A 100 -5.95 -1.74 -14.85
N LEU A 101 -7.02 -2.43 -15.26
CA LEU A 101 -7.44 -3.69 -14.66
C LEU A 101 -6.35 -4.77 -14.73
N MET A 102 -5.73 -4.94 -15.89
CA MET A 102 -4.66 -5.93 -16.07
C MET A 102 -3.42 -5.60 -15.23
N SER A 103 -3.06 -4.32 -15.16
CA SER A 103 -1.94 -3.86 -14.34
C SER A 103 -2.21 -4.06 -12.85
N MET A 104 -3.45 -3.92 -12.44
CA MET A 104 -3.91 -4.15 -11.09
C MET A 104 -3.81 -5.62 -10.67
N ASP A 105 -4.19 -6.55 -11.54
CA ASP A 105 -4.00 -7.99 -11.30
C ASP A 105 -2.52 -8.38 -11.24
N PHE A 106 -1.68 -7.75 -12.06
CA PHE A 106 -0.23 -7.90 -11.99
C PHE A 106 0.31 -7.43 -10.63
N LEU A 107 -0.11 -6.25 -10.15
CA LEU A 107 0.30 -5.76 -8.83
C LEU A 107 -0.14 -6.70 -7.71
N ARG A 108 -1.38 -7.23 -7.74
CA ARG A 108 -1.85 -8.20 -6.73
C ARG A 108 -0.91 -9.40 -6.62
N LYS A 109 -0.48 -9.97 -7.75
CA LYS A 109 0.48 -11.08 -7.79
C LYS A 109 1.86 -10.66 -7.23
N HIS A 110 2.33 -9.46 -7.55
CA HIS A 110 3.57 -8.91 -6.99
C HIS A 110 3.48 -8.83 -5.46
N TYR A 111 2.39 -8.29 -4.91
CA TYR A 111 2.15 -8.24 -3.47
C TYR A 111 2.17 -9.63 -2.81
N ASP A 112 1.49 -10.62 -3.39
CA ASP A 112 1.50 -12.01 -2.89
C ASP A 112 2.93 -12.58 -2.83
N GLN A 113 3.69 -12.40 -3.90
CA GLN A 113 5.08 -12.86 -3.98
C GLN A 113 5.99 -12.13 -2.99
N SER A 114 5.84 -10.81 -2.83
CA SER A 114 6.65 -10.01 -1.93
C SER A 114 6.38 -10.33 -0.45
N ILE A 115 5.14 -10.63 -0.07
CA ILE A 115 4.82 -11.07 1.30
C ILE A 115 5.55 -12.38 1.64
N VAL A 116 5.63 -13.32 0.69
CA VAL A 116 6.36 -14.58 0.87
C VAL A 116 7.87 -14.33 0.88
N ARG A 117 8.38 -13.53 -0.05
CA ARG A 117 9.81 -13.23 -0.20
C ARG A 117 10.39 -12.51 1.01
N HIS A 118 9.64 -11.61 1.62
CA HIS A 118 10.11 -10.79 2.75
C HIS A 118 9.60 -11.26 4.11
N ALA A 119 9.10 -12.49 4.22
CA ALA A 119 8.47 -13.01 5.44
C ALA A 119 9.34 -12.90 6.72
N SER A 120 10.67 -12.86 6.57
CA SER A 120 11.62 -12.65 7.67
C SER A 120 11.74 -11.20 8.13
N ASP A 121 11.45 -10.23 7.25
CA ASP A 121 11.40 -8.80 7.59
C ASP A 121 9.95 -8.43 7.96
N LEU A 122 9.68 -8.44 9.26
CA LEU A 122 8.36 -8.15 9.82
C LEU A 122 7.90 -6.71 9.51
N VAL A 123 8.83 -5.75 9.45
CA VAL A 123 8.51 -4.34 9.20
C VAL A 123 8.07 -4.16 7.75
N LEU A 124 8.87 -4.66 6.81
CA LEU A 124 8.58 -4.58 5.39
C LEU A 124 7.31 -5.38 5.07
N THR A 125 7.18 -6.59 5.61
CA THR A 125 5.98 -7.42 5.40
C THR A 125 4.71 -6.74 5.91
N ALA A 126 4.75 -6.10 7.08
CA ALA A 126 3.61 -5.36 7.59
C ALA A 126 3.24 -4.17 6.69
N ALA A 127 4.22 -3.42 6.20
CA ALA A 127 3.99 -2.34 5.24
C ALA A 127 3.39 -2.84 3.91
N ILE A 128 3.91 -3.94 3.36
CA ILE A 128 3.40 -4.59 2.15
C ILE A 128 1.96 -5.07 2.36
N ARG A 129 1.65 -5.71 3.49
CA ARG A 129 0.27 -6.15 3.80
C ARG A 129 -0.69 -4.98 3.92
N THR A 130 -0.25 -3.88 4.52
CA THR A 130 -1.09 -2.69 4.70
C THR A 130 -1.38 -2.00 3.36
N SER A 131 -0.37 -1.89 2.51
CA SER A 131 -0.54 -1.32 1.16
C SER A 131 -1.33 -2.25 0.23
N ARG A 132 -1.20 -3.58 0.38
CA ARG A 132 -2.09 -4.56 -0.27
C ARG A 132 -3.55 -4.37 0.13
N PHE A 133 -3.82 -4.18 1.42
CA PHE A 133 -5.18 -3.94 1.89
C PHE A 133 -5.81 -2.70 1.24
N ALA A 134 -5.04 -1.62 1.07
CA ALA A 134 -5.50 -0.44 0.32
C ALA A 134 -5.83 -0.77 -1.14
N LEU A 135 -5.04 -1.66 -1.76
CA LEU A 135 -5.27 -2.15 -3.13
C LEU A 135 -6.55 -2.98 -3.26
N ASP A 136 -6.72 -3.94 -2.34
CA ASP A 136 -7.88 -4.82 -2.29
C ASP A 136 -9.17 -4.02 -2.15
N LYS A 137 -9.13 -2.97 -1.32
CA LYS A 137 -10.25 -2.05 -1.16
C LYS A 137 -10.59 -1.30 -2.45
N TRP A 138 -9.59 -0.78 -3.15
CA TRP A 138 -9.81 -0.12 -4.44
C TRP A 138 -10.48 -1.08 -5.43
N GLN A 139 -10.02 -2.34 -5.49
CA GLN A 139 -10.61 -3.36 -6.37
C GLN A 139 -12.05 -3.69 -5.95
N ALA A 140 -12.32 -3.83 -4.65
CA ALA A 140 -13.66 -4.11 -4.15
C ALA A 140 -14.69 -3.04 -4.55
N ILE A 141 -14.30 -1.77 -4.70
CA ILE A 141 -15.20 -0.71 -5.20
C ILE A 141 -15.43 -0.84 -6.71
N ASN A 142 -14.38 -1.21 -7.45
CA ASN A 142 -14.41 -1.25 -8.91
C ASN A 142 -15.09 -2.50 -9.48
N ASP A 143 -15.06 -3.63 -8.77
CA ASP A 143 -15.73 -4.87 -9.16
C ASP A 143 -17.25 -4.67 -9.32
N TYR A 144 -17.84 -3.66 -8.68
CA TYR A 144 -19.26 -3.30 -8.81
C TYR A 144 -19.56 -2.29 -9.92
N THR A 145 -18.54 -1.73 -10.58
CA THR A 145 -18.75 -0.68 -11.57
C THR A 145 -18.84 -1.30 -12.97
N PRO A 146 -20.02 -1.26 -13.64
CA PRO A 146 -20.23 -1.93 -14.93
C PRO A 146 -19.28 -1.48 -16.04
N ALA A 147 -18.68 -0.29 -15.92
CA ALA A 147 -17.69 0.22 -16.86
C ALA A 147 -16.46 -0.69 -16.94
N TYR A 148 -15.96 -1.22 -15.81
CA TYR A 148 -14.79 -2.12 -15.81
C TYR A 148 -15.14 -3.47 -16.44
N THR A 149 -16.30 -4.02 -16.11
CA THR A 149 -16.81 -5.24 -16.75
C THR A 149 -16.96 -5.07 -18.26
N ALA A 150 -17.54 -3.94 -18.69
CA ALA A 150 -17.69 -3.62 -20.11
C ALA A 150 -16.33 -3.50 -20.81
N ALA A 151 -15.33 -2.87 -20.18
CA ALA A 151 -13.99 -2.77 -20.76
C ALA A 151 -13.38 -4.15 -21.03
N LEU A 152 -13.50 -5.11 -20.10
CA LEU A 152 -13.00 -6.48 -20.30
C LEU A 152 -13.79 -7.24 -21.37
N LEU A 153 -15.11 -7.07 -21.44
CA LEU A 153 -15.97 -7.71 -22.44
C LEU A 153 -15.75 -7.17 -23.86
N LEU A 154 -15.45 -5.87 -23.98
CA LEU A 154 -15.16 -5.22 -25.24
C LEU A 154 -13.73 -5.49 -25.71
N HIS A 155 -12.80 -5.80 -24.79
CA HIS A 155 -11.42 -6.10 -25.15
C HIS A 155 -11.32 -7.50 -25.80
N PRO A 156 -10.87 -7.61 -27.07
CA PRO A 156 -10.95 -8.85 -27.84
C PRO A 156 -10.13 -9.99 -27.22
N THR A 157 -9.03 -9.67 -26.53
CA THR A 157 -8.16 -10.67 -25.89
C THR A 157 -8.73 -11.21 -24.58
N TYR A 158 -9.49 -10.41 -23.81
CA TYR A 158 -9.88 -10.75 -22.44
C TYR A 158 -11.33 -11.24 -22.33
N ARG A 159 -12.16 -10.84 -23.29
CA ARG A 159 -13.56 -11.23 -23.44
C ARG A 159 -13.82 -12.71 -23.14
N GLU A 160 -13.13 -13.61 -23.83
CA GLU A 160 -13.41 -15.05 -23.77
C GLU A 160 -13.09 -15.62 -22.38
N ALA A 161 -11.93 -15.26 -21.83
CA ALA A 161 -11.53 -15.67 -20.49
C ALA A 161 -12.50 -15.13 -19.43
N TYR A 162 -12.94 -13.88 -19.57
CA TYR A 162 -13.89 -13.26 -18.65
C TYR A 162 -15.25 -13.99 -18.66
N ILE A 163 -15.82 -14.24 -19.85
CA ILE A 163 -17.10 -14.95 -20.00
C ILE A 163 -17.00 -16.36 -19.43
N THR A 164 -15.93 -17.11 -19.76
CA THR A 164 -15.76 -18.49 -19.26
C THR A 164 -15.65 -18.56 -17.75
N THR A 165 -15.05 -17.55 -17.12
CA THR A 165 -14.84 -17.50 -15.66
C THR A 165 -16.10 -17.08 -14.90
N HIS A 166 -16.86 -16.12 -15.43
CA HIS A 166 -17.99 -15.51 -14.72
C HIS A 166 -19.37 -16.00 -15.20
N TRP A 167 -19.46 -16.64 -16.37
CA TRP A 167 -20.70 -17.10 -16.99
C TRP A 167 -20.55 -18.50 -17.62
N PRO A 168 -20.37 -19.55 -16.80
CA PRO A 168 -20.17 -20.92 -17.26
C PRO A 168 -21.41 -21.52 -17.93
#